data_AF-A0A3P1U4Q0-F1
#
_entry.id   AF-A0A3P1U4Q0-F1
#
_cell.length_a   1.000
_cell.length_b   1.000
_cell.length_c   1.000
_cell.angle_alpha   90.00
_cell.angle_beta   90.00
_cell.angle_gamma   90.00
#
_symmetry.space_group_name_H-M   'P 1'
#
loop_
_entity.id
_entity.type
_entity.pdbx_description
1 polymer ?
#
loop_
_entity_poly.entity_id
_entity_poly.type
_entity_poly.pdbx_seq_one_letter_code
_entity_poly.pdbx_strand_id
1 'polypeptide(L)'
;MTEAAYYLPLQAKRVLWLCLMQAYFNDSQEDDSDVLPLFKISVSDYVKYFNVATSVASRDVKAGVNALGESTVTFYPKEGEFEEVKRPWLAEAGMKRGRGSWQIEFNYKVMPFLVGLTSQFTTYSLYDCGQLNSVRVIRLYESLCQ
;
A
#
# COMPACT_ATOMS: atom_id res chain seq x y z
N MET A 1 -14.69 4.16 -4.05
CA MET A 1 -13.35 4.11 -3.38
C MET A 1 -12.38 3.22 -4.14
N THR A 2 -12.84 2.09 -4.70
CA THR A 2 -12.11 1.23 -5.64
C THR A 2 -11.50 1.98 -6.84
N GLU A 3 -12.11 3.08 -7.30
CA GLU A 3 -11.60 3.86 -8.43
C GLU A 3 -10.30 4.64 -8.14
N ALA A 4 -10.00 4.99 -6.88
CA ALA A 4 -8.84 5.85 -6.59
C ALA A 4 -7.50 5.12 -6.76
N ALA A 5 -7.45 3.83 -6.42
CA ALA A 5 -6.28 2.99 -6.68
C ALA A 5 -6.15 2.64 -8.17
N TYR A 6 -7.26 2.65 -8.92
CA TYR A 6 -7.29 2.30 -10.33
C TYR A 6 -6.36 3.19 -11.17
N TYR A 7 -6.38 4.51 -10.90
CA TYR A 7 -5.57 5.50 -11.62
C TYR A 7 -4.09 5.54 -11.22
N LEU A 8 -3.68 4.78 -10.19
CA LEU A 8 -2.27 4.75 -9.80
C LEU A 8 -1.43 4.05 -10.89
N PRO A 9 -0.25 4.60 -11.24
CA PRO A 9 0.66 3.91 -12.13
C PRO A 9 1.14 2.60 -11.49
N LEU A 10 1.54 1.65 -12.34
CA LEU A 10 1.97 0.30 -11.92
C LEU A 10 3.01 0.33 -10.79
N GLN A 11 3.98 1.26 -10.86
CA GLN A 11 5.03 1.41 -9.87
C GLN A 11 4.47 1.84 -8.51
N ALA A 12 3.49 2.76 -8.49
CA ALA A 12 2.82 3.19 -7.26
C ALA A 12 1.96 2.06 -6.68
N LYS A 13 1.26 1.29 -7.53
CA LYS A 13 0.51 0.08 -7.11
C LYS A 13 1.44 -0.95 -6.45
N ARG A 14 2.62 -1.18 -7.02
CA ARG A 14 3.64 -2.08 -6.45
C ARG A 14 4.21 -1.59 -5.12
N VAL A 15 4.44 -0.28 -4.98
CA VAL A 15 4.85 0.32 -3.69
C VAL A 15 3.75 0.15 -2.64
N LEU A 16 2.51 0.50 -2.98
CA LEU A 16 1.34 0.33 -2.11
C LEU A 16 1.20 -1.13 -1.64
N TRP A 17 1.42 -2.08 -2.54
CA TRP A 17 1.37 -3.51 -2.23
C TRP A 17 2.44 -3.95 -1.21
N LEU A 18 3.68 -3.46 -1.34
CA LEU A 18 4.73 -3.73 -0.35
C LEU A 18 4.37 -3.19 1.04
N CYS A 19 3.64 -2.07 1.10
CA CYS A 19 3.16 -1.51 2.37
C CYS A 19 2.01 -2.33 2.95
N LEU A 20 1.04 -2.75 2.13
CA LEU A 20 -0.06 -3.60 2.56
C LEU A 20 0.42 -4.96 3.08
N MET A 21 1.44 -5.54 2.44
CA MET A 21 2.12 -6.72 2.97
C MET A 21 2.68 -6.48 4.37
N GLN A 22 3.40 -5.37 4.57
CA GLN A 22 3.95 -5.03 5.89
C GLN A 22 2.87 -4.80 6.94
N ALA A 23 1.77 -4.13 6.60
CA ALA A 23 0.63 -3.94 7.51
C ALA A 23 0.07 -5.30 7.94
N TYR A 24 -0.16 -6.22 6.99
CA TYR A 24 -0.72 -7.53 7.27
C TYR A 24 0.20 -8.43 8.09
N PHE A 25 1.51 -8.42 7.81
CA PHE A 25 2.46 -9.21 8.59
C PHE A 25 2.74 -8.62 9.97
N ASN A 26 2.61 -7.31 10.16
CA ASN A 26 2.77 -6.65 11.45
C ASN A 26 1.52 -6.71 12.33
N ASP A 27 0.32 -6.94 11.77
CA ASP A 27 -0.93 -7.19 12.51
C ASP A 27 -0.85 -8.46 13.40
N SER A 28 0.21 -9.25 13.25
CA SER A 28 0.53 -10.42 14.08
C SER A 28 1.31 -10.09 15.36
N GLN A 29 1.76 -8.83 15.53
CA GLN A 29 2.41 -8.37 16.75
C GLN A 29 1.56 -7.26 17.37
N GLU A 30 1.01 -7.55 18.55
CA GLU A 30 0.34 -6.61 19.44
C GLU A 30 1.32 -5.51 19.87
N ASP A 31 1.51 -4.49 19.04
CA ASP A 31 2.16 -3.25 19.47
C ASP A 31 1.08 -2.17 19.61
N ASP A 32 0.66 -2.02 20.86
CA ASP A 32 -0.37 -1.13 21.40
C ASP A 32 0.08 0.35 21.38
N SER A 33 0.58 0.80 20.22
CA SER A 33 1.02 2.17 20.01
C SER A 33 0.11 2.88 19.02
N ASP A 34 -0.52 3.98 19.46
CA ASP A 34 -1.32 4.93 18.66
C ASP A 34 -0.54 5.61 17.51
N VAL A 35 0.65 5.11 17.16
CA VAL A 35 1.51 5.64 16.13
C VAL A 35 1.11 5.02 14.80
N LEU A 36 0.71 5.86 13.85
CA LEU A 36 0.43 5.43 12.48
C LEU A 36 1.60 4.58 11.95
N PRO A 37 1.34 3.42 11.33
CA PRO A 37 2.42 2.52 10.95
C PRO A 37 3.32 3.18 9.91
N LEU A 38 4.59 3.32 10.25
CA LEU A 38 5.64 3.74 9.33
C LEU A 38 6.02 2.57 8.43
N PHE A 39 5.83 2.72 7.13
CA PHE A 39 6.13 1.67 6.15
C PHE A 39 7.52 1.84 5.56
N LYS A 40 8.26 0.72 5.42
CA LYS A 40 9.62 0.73 4.88
C LYS A 40 9.63 0.02 3.53
N ILE A 41 9.98 0.73 2.46
CA ILE A 41 10.14 0.13 1.14
C ILE A 41 11.62 0.00 0.82
N SER A 42 12.10 -1.23 0.69
CA SER A 42 13.48 -1.49 0.25
C SER A 42 13.52 -1.91 -1.21
N VAL A 43 14.58 -1.49 -1.93
CA VAL A 43 14.83 -1.97 -3.30
C VAL A 43 15.01 -3.48 -3.33
N SER A 44 15.59 -4.08 -2.29
CA SER A 44 15.73 -5.54 -2.16
C SER A 44 14.39 -6.27 -2.12
N ASP A 45 13.41 -5.75 -1.38
CA ASP A 45 12.06 -6.34 -1.34
C ASP A 45 11.39 -6.23 -2.70
N TYR A 46 11.54 -5.08 -3.36
CA TYR A 46 10.98 -4.89 -4.70
C TYR A 46 11.56 -5.89 -5.72
N VAL A 47 12.88 -6.10 -5.71
CA VAL A 47 13.54 -7.12 -6.55
C VAL A 47 12.98 -8.51 -6.23
N LYS A 48 12.91 -8.86 -4.94
CA LYS A 48 12.46 -10.17 -4.47
C LYS A 48 11.02 -10.47 -4.90
N TYR A 49 10.11 -9.52 -4.73
CA TYR A 49 8.67 -9.77 -4.96
C TYR A 49 8.24 -9.58 -6.42
N PHE A 50 8.88 -8.69 -7.17
CA PHE A 50 8.49 -8.39 -8.56
C PHE A 50 9.44 -8.96 -9.61
N ASN A 51 10.50 -9.66 -9.18
CA ASN A 51 11.49 -10.32 -10.03
C ASN A 51 12.04 -9.41 -11.14
N VAL A 52 12.48 -8.21 -10.76
CA VAL A 52 13.10 -7.22 -11.66
C VAL A 52 14.56 -6.99 -11.32
N ALA A 53 15.36 -6.52 -12.28
CA ALA A 53 16.76 -6.16 -12.02
C ALA A 53 16.86 -5.01 -10.99
N THR A 54 17.91 -5.03 -10.16
CA THR A 54 18.12 -4.04 -9.09
C THR A 54 18.12 -2.58 -9.57
N SER A 55 18.69 -2.32 -10.77
CA SER A 55 18.69 -0.98 -11.37
C SER A 55 17.28 -0.51 -11.73
N VAL A 56 16.45 -1.41 -12.25
CA VAL A 56 15.02 -1.16 -12.55
C VAL A 56 14.25 -0.95 -11.25
N ALA A 57 14.43 -1.83 -10.25
CA ALA A 57 13.79 -1.71 -8.95
C ALA A 57 14.09 -0.37 -8.27
N SER A 58 15.34 0.11 -8.30
CA SER A 58 15.70 1.39 -7.70
C SER A 58 14.95 2.57 -8.33
N ARG A 59 14.88 2.59 -9.67
CA ARG A 59 14.13 3.61 -10.40
C ARG A 59 12.63 3.49 -10.12
N ASP A 60 12.10 2.28 -10.17
CA ASP A 60 10.66 2.03 -10.05
C ASP A 60 10.15 2.30 -8.63
N VAL A 61 10.93 1.98 -7.59
CA VAL A 61 10.58 2.36 -6.20
C VAL A 61 10.54 3.87 -6.05
N LYS A 62 11.55 4.60 -6.55
CA LYS A 62 11.56 6.06 -6.49
C LYS A 62 10.37 6.67 -7.24
N ALA A 63 10.10 6.19 -8.45
CA ALA A 63 8.96 6.65 -9.26
C ALA A 63 7.63 6.32 -8.59
N GLY A 64 7.49 5.12 -8.01
CA GLY A 64 6.28 4.67 -7.35
C GLY A 64 5.97 5.46 -6.07
N VAL A 65 6.98 5.73 -5.24
CA VAL A 65 6.81 6.54 -4.02
C VAL A 65 6.45 7.99 -4.38
N ASN A 66 7.13 8.59 -5.35
CA ASN A 66 6.81 9.95 -5.81
C ASN A 66 5.39 10.03 -6.37
N ALA A 67 5.02 9.12 -7.27
CA ALA A 67 3.68 9.10 -7.85
C ALA A 67 2.61 8.89 -6.79
N LEU A 68 2.85 8.05 -5.79
CA LEU A 68 1.93 7.85 -4.67
C LEU A 68 1.81 9.12 -3.81
N GLY A 69 2.92 9.82 -3.54
CA GLY A 69 2.93 11.08 -2.79
C GLY A 69 2.24 12.24 -3.51
N GLU A 70 2.30 12.28 -4.84
CA GLU A 70 1.64 13.29 -5.68
C GLU A 70 0.15 12.98 -5.94
N SER A 71 -0.27 11.74 -5.65
CA SER A 71 -1.63 11.28 -5.92
C SER A 71 -2.58 11.57 -4.75
N THR A 72 -3.87 11.66 -5.06
CA THR A 72 -4.94 11.79 -4.07
C THR A 72 -6.00 10.70 -4.23
N VAL A 73 -6.68 10.38 -3.14
CA VAL A 73 -7.87 9.53 -3.08
C VAL A 73 -9.09 10.43 -3.06
N THR A 74 -10.03 10.17 -3.97
CA THR A 74 -11.33 10.82 -3.98
C THR A 74 -12.36 9.96 -3.24
N PHE A 75 -13.03 10.58 -2.27
CA PHE A 75 -14.16 10.02 -1.55
C PHE A 75 -15.44 10.71 -1.97
N TYR A 76 -16.50 9.94 -2.12
CA TYR A 76 -17.87 10.43 -2.40
C TYR A 76 -18.75 10.04 -1.21
N PRO A 77 -18.83 10.89 -0.16
CA PRO A 77 -19.67 10.62 1.00
C PRO A 77 -21.14 10.54 0.58
N LYS A 78 -21.88 9.57 1.12
CA LYS A 78 -23.34 9.49 0.90
C LYS A 78 -24.12 10.49 1.75
N GLU A 79 -23.51 10.98 2.82
CA GLU A 79 -24.09 11.87 3.81
C GLU A 79 -23.06 12.95 4.19
N GLY A 80 -23.54 14.15 4.50
CA GLY A 80 -22.72 15.32 4.83
C GLY A 80 -22.86 16.45 3.82
N GLU A 81 -22.11 17.53 4.04
CA GLU A 81 -22.18 18.75 3.21
C GLU A 81 -21.41 18.64 1.89
N PHE A 82 -20.47 17.70 1.77
CA PHE A 82 -19.57 17.59 0.63
C PHE A 82 -19.97 16.44 -0.29
N GLU A 83 -20.19 16.74 -1.57
CA GLU A 83 -20.39 15.75 -2.63
C GLU A 83 -19.11 14.96 -2.94
N GLU A 84 -17.94 15.61 -2.80
CA GLU A 84 -16.63 15.03 -3.08
C GLU A 84 -15.58 15.53 -2.08
N VAL A 85 -14.72 14.62 -1.59
CA VAL A 85 -13.60 14.93 -0.70
C VAL A 85 -12.33 14.28 -1.24
N LYS A 86 -11.34 15.09 -1.60
CA LYS A 86 -10.00 14.61 -2.00
C LYS A 86 -9.04 14.62 -0.83
N ARG A 87 -8.24 13.56 -0.68
CA ARG A 87 -7.22 13.43 0.36
C ARG A 87 -5.92 12.89 -0.23
N PRO A 88 -4.73 13.39 0.15
CA PRO A 88 -3.48 12.82 -0.32
C PRO A 88 -3.32 11.40 0.21
N TRP A 89 -2.67 10.52 -0.58
CA TRP A 89 -2.36 9.17 -0.16
C TRP A 89 -1.38 9.14 1.02
N LEU A 90 -0.30 9.90 0.90
CA LEU A 90 0.78 9.94 1.89
C LEU A 90 0.70 11.20 2.74
N ALA A 91 0.95 11.04 4.03
CA ALA A 91 1.26 12.16 4.93
C ALA A 91 2.74 12.55 4.81
N GLU A 92 3.62 11.54 4.68
CA GLU A 92 5.06 11.73 4.56
C GLU A 92 5.69 10.69 3.62
N ALA A 93 6.72 11.10 2.87
CA ALA A 93 7.59 10.21 2.13
C ALA A 93 9.05 10.69 2.22
N GLY A 94 9.92 9.88 2.83
CA GLY A 94 11.32 10.19 3.06
C GLY A 94 12.26 9.12 2.51
N MET A 95 13.25 9.53 1.72
CA MET A 95 14.33 8.63 1.29
C MET A 95 15.42 8.57 2.36
N LYS A 96 15.73 7.37 2.88
CA LYS A 96 16.79 7.19 3.87
C LYS A 96 18.17 7.28 3.20
N ARG A 97 19.08 8.05 3.80
CA ARG A 97 20.48 8.14 3.34
C ARG A 97 21.17 6.76 3.39
N GLY A 98 21.72 6.32 2.25
CA GLY A 98 22.70 5.24 2.18
C GLY A 98 22.19 3.79 2.07
N ARG A 99 20.88 3.53 1.92
CA ARG A 99 20.38 2.13 1.83
C ARG A 99 19.33 1.83 0.74
N GLY A 100 19.09 2.75 -0.20
CA GLY A 100 18.09 2.52 -1.25
C GLY A 100 16.72 2.14 -0.67
N SER A 101 16.36 2.77 0.46
CA SER A 101 15.14 2.48 1.20
C SER A 101 14.36 3.75 1.43
N TRP A 102 13.06 3.66 1.26
CA TRP A 102 12.11 4.73 1.53
C TRP A 102 11.33 4.41 2.80
N GLN A 103 11.00 5.45 3.53
CA GLN A 103 10.05 5.41 4.63
C GLN A 103 8.86 6.25 4.23
N ILE A 104 7.65 5.70 4.32
CA ILE A 104 6.44 6.42 4.00
C ILE A 104 5.41 6.27 5.11
N GLU A 105 4.59 7.28 5.25
CA GLU A 105 3.46 7.32 6.16
C GLU A 105 2.19 7.60 5.36
N PHE A 106 1.17 6.75 5.51
CA PHE A 106 -0.13 7.00 4.87
C PHE A 106 -0.88 8.08 5.63
N ASN A 107 -1.68 8.85 4.91
CA ASN A 107 -2.58 9.80 5.52
C ASN A 107 -3.54 9.06 6.47
N TYR A 108 -3.61 9.49 7.73
CA TYR A 108 -4.47 8.88 8.76
C TYR A 108 -5.95 8.82 8.39
N LYS A 109 -6.41 9.72 7.50
CA LYS A 109 -7.78 9.72 6.98
C LYS A 109 -7.99 8.77 5.80
N VAL A 110 -6.91 8.23 5.21
CA VAL A 110 -6.92 7.22 4.15
C VAL A 110 -6.65 5.83 4.73
N MET A 111 -5.88 5.74 5.81
CA MET A 111 -5.45 4.49 6.42
C MET A 111 -6.61 3.53 6.82
N PRO A 112 -7.71 3.96 7.45
CA PRO A 112 -8.83 3.08 7.79
C PRO A 112 -9.46 2.41 6.56
N PHE A 113 -9.35 3.04 5.40
CA PHE A 113 -9.85 2.49 4.15
C PHE A 113 -8.90 1.45 3.56
N LEU A 114 -7.59 1.64 3.73
CA LEU A 114 -6.59 0.62 3.37
C LEU A 114 -6.71 -0.62 4.25
N VAL A 115 -6.87 -0.45 5.56
CA VAL A 115 -7.10 -1.56 6.51
C VAL A 115 -8.49 -2.17 6.32
N GLY A 116 -9.52 -1.35 6.12
CA GLY A 116 -10.87 -1.82 5.84
C GLY A 116 -10.96 -2.64 4.55
N LEU A 117 -10.18 -2.28 3.51
CA LEU A 117 -9.98 -3.11 2.32
C LEU A 117 -9.36 -4.46 2.71
N THR A 118 -8.36 -4.51 3.57
CA THR A 118 -7.85 -5.81 4.03
C THR A 118 -8.94 -6.64 4.74
N SER A 119 -9.77 -6.03 5.59
CA SER A 119 -10.82 -6.73 6.34
C SER A 119 -11.99 -7.23 5.48
N GLN A 120 -12.54 -6.40 4.57
CA GLN A 120 -13.66 -6.81 3.71
C GLN A 120 -13.26 -7.83 2.65
N PHE A 121 -11.99 -7.83 2.21
CA PHE A 121 -11.46 -8.87 1.33
C PHE A 121 -11.10 -10.17 2.09
N THR A 122 -10.97 -10.12 3.42
CA THR A 122 -10.68 -11.32 4.24
C THR A 122 -11.89 -12.19 4.58
N THR A 123 -13.14 -11.77 4.28
CA THR A 123 -14.33 -12.56 4.65
C THR A 123 -14.68 -13.71 3.69
N TYR A 124 -13.98 -13.85 2.55
CA TYR A 124 -14.19 -14.99 1.64
C TYR A 124 -13.10 -16.07 1.79
N SER A 125 -13.44 -17.07 2.60
CA SER A 125 -12.90 -18.43 2.72
C SER A 125 -11.42 -18.60 3.09
N LEU A 126 -11.22 -18.86 4.38
CA LEU A 126 -10.08 -19.58 4.95
C LEU A 126 -10.29 -21.09 4.75
N TYR A 127 -9.93 -21.64 3.59
CA TYR A 127 -9.55 -23.05 3.52
C TYR A 127 -8.45 -23.22 2.46
N ASP A 128 -7.38 -23.85 2.92
CA ASP A 128 -6.24 -24.40 2.19
C ASP A 128 -5.03 -23.51 1.79
N CYS A 129 -3.90 -24.19 1.99
CA CYS A 129 -2.54 -23.95 1.51
C CYS A 129 -1.63 -23.06 2.34
N GLY A 130 -0.84 -23.76 3.17
CA GLY A 130 0.39 -23.28 3.78
C GLY A 130 1.56 -23.18 2.80
N GLN A 131 2.65 -22.62 3.35
CA GLN A 131 3.93 -22.27 2.72
C GLN A 131 3.88 -21.04 1.79
N LEU A 132 3.91 -19.86 2.45
CA LEU A 132 4.44 -18.58 1.96
C LEU A 132 4.21 -18.28 0.46
N ASN A 133 2.95 -18.24 0.06
CA ASN A 133 2.46 -17.75 -1.23
C ASN A 133 0.99 -17.33 -1.03
N SER A 134 0.75 -16.24 -0.29
CA SER A 134 -0.62 -15.86 0.07
C SER A 134 -1.39 -15.43 -1.18
N VAL A 135 -2.16 -16.36 -1.76
CA VAL A 135 -3.15 -16.14 -2.82
C VAL A 135 -4.03 -14.92 -2.50
N ARG A 136 -4.24 -14.62 -1.21
CA ARG A 136 -4.98 -13.45 -0.70
C ARG A 136 -4.32 -12.12 -1.07
N VAL A 137 -3.00 -12.04 -0.97
CA VAL A 137 -2.23 -10.82 -1.29
C VAL A 137 -2.08 -10.64 -2.81
N ILE A 138 -2.08 -11.74 -3.55
CA ILE A 138 -2.14 -11.72 -5.02
C ILE A 138 -3.53 -11.26 -5.50
N ARG A 139 -4.62 -11.77 -4.92
CA ARG A 139 -6.00 -11.33 -5.24
C ARG A 139 -6.26 -9.87 -4.88
N LEU A 140 -5.67 -9.39 -3.77
CA LEU A 140 -5.70 -7.97 -3.41
C LEU A 140 -5.02 -7.12 -4.49
N TYR A 141 -3.87 -7.56 -5.00
CA TYR A 141 -3.18 -6.90 -6.11
C TYR A 141 -4.00 -6.94 -7.41
N GLU A 142 -4.59 -8.08 -7.75
CA GLU A 142 -5.45 -8.24 -8.94
C GLU A 142 -6.68 -7.32 -8.85
N SER A 143 -7.32 -7.21 -7.69
CA SER A 143 -8.45 -6.29 -7.48
C SER A 143 -8.05 -4.81 -7.48
N LEU A 144 -6.80 -4.48 -7.16
CA LEU A 144 -6.27 -3.11 -7.28
C LEU A 144 -5.81 -2.77 -8.71
N CYS A 145 -5.57 -3.80 -9.53
CA CYS A 145 -5.10 -3.65 -10.91
C CYS A 145 -6.20 -3.80 -11.97
N GLN A 146 -7.31 -4.48 -11.67
CA GLN A 146 -8.54 -4.53 -12.47
C GLN A 146 -9.34 -3.24 -12.40
#